data_AF-A0A3B8YXN2-F1
#
_entry.id   AF-A0A3B8YXN2-F1
#
_cell.length_a   1.000
_cell.length_b   1.000
_cell.length_c   1.000
_cell.angle_alpha   90.00
_cell.angle_beta   90.00
_cell.angle_gamma   90.00
#
_symmetry.space_group_name_H-M   'P 1'
#
loop_
_entity.id
_entity.type
_entity.pdbx_description
1 polymer ?
#
loop_
_entity_poly.entity_id
_entity_poly.type
_entity_poly.pdbx_seq_one_letter_code
_entity_poly.pdbx_strand_id
1 'polypeptide(L)'
;MTDIIKHECGIAMIRLLKPLDYYYKKYGTWQYGLDKLYLLMEKQHNRGQEGAGLGAVKLEAAPGNEFIFRERALGSGAISEIFGKVHDAFKDFTPQQL
;
A
#
# COMPACT_ATOMS: atom_id res chain seq x y z
N MET A 1 -36.77 3.98 12.21
CA MET A 1 -35.84 2.87 11.95
C MET A 1 -34.48 3.53 11.82
N THR A 2 -33.60 3.39 12.82
CA THR A 2 -32.26 3.97 12.75
C THR A 2 -31.43 3.02 11.88
N ASP A 3 -31.22 3.38 10.62
CA ASP A 3 -30.41 2.58 9.71
C ASP A 3 -29.01 2.37 10.30
N ILE A 4 -28.52 1.12 10.28
CA ILE A 4 -27.15 0.78 10.65
C ILE A 4 -26.22 1.50 9.67
N ILE A 5 -25.30 2.32 10.19
CA ILE A 5 -24.28 3.01 9.38
C ILE A 5 -23.44 1.95 8.67
N LYS A 6 -23.68 1.75 7.36
CA LYS A 6 -22.97 0.81 6.50
C LYS A 6 -21.57 1.29 6.09
N HIS A 7 -20.81 1.87 7.01
CA HIS A 7 -19.39 2.19 6.78
C HIS A 7 -18.52 1.02 7.23
N GLU A 8 -18.55 -0.06 6.45
CA GLU A 8 -17.64 -1.18 6.62
C GLU A 8 -16.36 -0.91 5.81
N CYS A 9 -15.24 -0.72 6.51
CA CYS A 9 -13.93 -0.64 5.85
C CYS A 9 -13.35 -2.04 5.65
N GLY A 10 -13.02 -2.39 4.42
CA GLY A 10 -12.20 -3.56 4.12
C GLY A 10 -10.73 -3.31 4.52
N ILE A 11 -10.08 -4.29 5.13
CA ILE A 11 -8.66 -4.23 5.50
C ILE A 11 -7.90 -5.32 4.73
N ALA A 12 -6.79 -4.93 4.11
CA ALA A 12 -5.81 -5.86 3.53
C ALA A 12 -4.44 -5.58 4.17
N MET A 13 -3.77 -6.64 4.64
CA MET A 13 -2.44 -6.53 5.26
C MET A 13 -1.47 -7.47 4.55
N ILE A 14 -0.29 -6.95 4.22
CA ILE A 14 0.82 -7.75 3.70
C ILE A 14 2.02 -7.56 4.61
N ARG A 15 2.59 -8.68 5.06
CA ARG A 15 3.86 -8.72 5.79
C ARG A 15 4.87 -9.52 4.98
N LEU A 16 5.99 -8.90 4.64
CA LEU A 16 7.11 -9.59 4.01
C LEU A 16 7.87 -10.37 5.10
N LEU A 17 8.08 -11.67 4.87
CA LEU A 17 8.78 -12.56 5.82
C LEU A 17 10.26 -12.79 5.43
N LYS A 18 10.68 -12.22 4.31
CA LYS A 18 12.02 -12.31 3.72
C LYS A 18 12.48 -10.89 3.34
N PRO A 19 13.79 -10.65 3.20
CA PRO A 19 14.30 -9.35 2.71
C PRO A 19 13.83 -9.08 1.27
N LEU A 20 13.80 -7.80 0.86
CA LEU A 20 13.35 -7.38 -0.48
C LEU A 20 14.15 -8.07 -1.61
N ASP A 21 15.45 -8.28 -1.42
CA ASP A 21 16.32 -8.99 -2.37
C ASP A 21 15.82 -10.41 -2.73
N TYR A 22 15.24 -11.13 -1.76
CA TYR A 22 14.65 -12.45 -2.02
C TYR A 22 13.50 -12.35 -3.03
N TYR A 23 12.63 -11.36 -2.88
CA TYR A 23 11.49 -11.16 -3.76
C TYR A 23 11.92 -10.70 -5.14
N TYR A 24 12.94 -9.83 -5.22
CA TYR A 24 13.53 -9.43 -6.50
C TYR A 24 14.10 -10.64 -7.26
N LYS A 25 14.93 -11.46 -6.63
CA LYS A 25 15.52 -12.66 -7.26
C LYS A 25 14.47 -13.69 -7.67
N LYS A 26 13.40 -13.85 -6.90
CA LYS A 26 12.37 -14.87 -7.13
C LYS A 26 11.29 -14.44 -8.12
N TYR A 27 10.87 -13.17 -8.07
CA TYR A 27 9.72 -12.65 -8.81
C TYR A 27 10.10 -11.57 -9.83
N GLY A 28 11.37 -11.18 -9.91
CA GLY A 28 11.85 -10.14 -10.82
C GLY A 28 11.52 -8.71 -10.38
N THR A 29 10.95 -8.52 -9.18
CA THR A 29 10.57 -7.20 -8.67
C THR A 29 10.68 -7.12 -7.15
N TRP A 30 11.22 -6.00 -6.66
CA TRP A 30 11.22 -5.66 -5.23
C TRP A 30 9.83 -5.15 -4.78
N GLN A 31 9.01 -4.64 -5.72
CA GLN A 31 7.66 -4.12 -5.48
C GLN A 31 6.62 -5.22 -5.23
N TYR A 32 7.03 -6.49 -5.16
CA TYR A 32 6.13 -7.63 -4.98
C TYR A 32 5.08 -7.42 -3.89
N GLY A 33 5.47 -6.89 -2.72
CA GLY A 33 4.54 -6.60 -1.63
C GLY A 33 3.52 -5.52 -1.98
N LEU A 34 3.96 -4.45 -2.66
CA LEU A 34 3.12 -3.33 -3.08
C LEU A 34 2.12 -3.78 -4.16
N ASP A 35 2.57 -4.54 -5.15
CA ASP A 35 1.73 -5.07 -6.23
C ASP A 35 0.63 -6.01 -5.68
N LYS A 36 1.00 -6.86 -4.72
CA LYS A 36 0.02 -7.73 -4.06
C LYS A 36 -0.97 -6.93 -3.23
N LEU A 37 -0.53 -5.85 -2.58
CA LEU A 37 -1.42 -4.99 -1.81
C LEU A 37 -2.43 -4.29 -2.72
N TYR A 38 -1.98 -3.74 -3.85
CA TYR A 38 -2.84 -3.16 -4.88
C TYR A 38 -3.92 -4.15 -5.30
N LEU A 39 -3.53 -5.37 -5.68
CA LEU A 39 -4.47 -6.42 -6.10
C LEU A 39 -5.48 -6.80 -5.00
N LEU A 40 -5.07 -6.82 -3.74
CA LEU A 40 -5.99 -7.12 -2.63
C LEU A 40 -6.97 -5.97 -2.38
N MET A 41 -6.52 -4.71 -2.51
CA MET A 41 -7.37 -3.54 -2.36
C MET A 41 -8.37 -3.42 -3.52
N GLU A 42 -7.92 -3.62 -4.76
CA GLU A 42 -8.77 -3.64 -5.95
C GLU A 42 -9.86 -4.72 -5.86
N LYS A 43 -9.57 -5.89 -5.27
CA LYS A 43 -10.61 -6.89 -5.02
C LYS A 43 -11.73 -6.40 -4.10
N GLN A 44 -11.44 -5.47 -3.19
CA GLN A 44 -12.47 -4.87 -2.32
C GLN A 44 -13.20 -3.71 -2.99
N HIS A 45 -12.67 -3.14 -4.08
CA HIS A 45 -13.27 -2.00 -4.78
C HIS A 45 -14.73 -2.24 -5.19
N ASN A 46 -15.05 -3.48 -5.61
CA ASN A 46 -16.41 -3.88 -6.01
C ASN A 46 -17.44 -3.85 -4.86
N ARG A 47 -17.02 -3.66 -3.61
CA ARG A 47 -17.91 -3.46 -2.45
C ARG A 47 -18.32 -2.00 -2.26
N GLY A 48 -17.84 -1.11 -3.12
CA GLY A 48 -17.99 0.34 -2.97
C GLY A 48 -16.78 0.94 -2.27
N GLN A 49 -16.39 2.14 -2.70
CA GLN A 49 -15.24 2.85 -2.18
C GLN A 49 -15.54 4.35 -2.15
N GLU A 50 -15.57 4.90 -0.94
CA GLU A 50 -15.71 6.35 -0.71
C GLU A 50 -14.36 6.99 -0.35
N GLY A 51 -13.36 6.16 -0.06
CA GLY A 51 -11.99 6.56 0.23
C GLY A 51 -11.12 5.33 0.50
N ALA A 52 -9.82 5.53 0.52
CA ALA A 52 -8.85 4.49 0.81
C ALA A 52 -7.67 5.06 1.61
N GLY A 53 -6.95 4.16 2.28
CA GLY A 53 -5.72 4.49 3.00
C GLY A 53 -4.70 3.38 2.82
N LEU A 54 -3.44 3.77 2.64
CA LEU A 54 -2.29 2.88 2.64
C LEU A 54 -1.38 3.29 3.79
N GLY A 55 -0.91 2.30 4.55
CA GLY A 55 0.10 2.49 5.59
C GLY A 55 1.22 1.48 5.41
N ALA A 56 2.46 1.93 5.54
CA ALA A 56 3.64 1.07 5.55
C ALA A 56 4.43 1.30 6.83
N VAL A 57 4.92 0.23 7.43
CA VAL A 57 5.71 0.27 8.66
C VAL A 57 7.05 -0.43 8.42
N LYS A 58 8.15 0.29 8.64
CA LYS A 58 9.49 -0.26 8.63
C LYS A 58 9.78 -0.87 10.00
N LEU A 59 9.87 -2.19 10.03
CA LEU A 59 10.32 -2.91 11.21
C LEU A 59 11.81 -2.59 11.45
N GLU A 60 12.20 -2.43 12.71
CA GLU A 60 13.60 -2.23 13.12
C GLU A 60 14.26 -0.95 12.56
N ALA A 61 13.48 0.12 12.40
CA ALA A 61 14.04 1.42 12.06
C ALA A 61 14.96 1.93 13.18
N ALA A 62 16.15 2.40 12.82
CA ALA A 62 17.08 2.99 13.78
C ALA A 62 16.51 4.31 14.35
N PRO A 63 16.81 4.65 15.62
CA PRO A 63 16.32 5.87 16.24
C PRO A 63 16.63 7.11 15.39
N GLY A 64 15.65 8.01 15.26
CA GLY A 64 15.76 9.22 14.45
C GLY A 64 15.40 9.04 12.97
N ASN A 65 15.08 7.83 12.51
CA ASN A 65 14.56 7.61 11.16
C ASN A 65 13.04 7.47 11.15
N GLU A 66 12.42 7.94 10.07
CA GLU A 66 11.00 7.70 9.83
C GLU A 66 10.75 6.20 9.61
N PHE A 67 9.73 5.67 10.29
CA PHE A 67 9.40 4.25 10.26
C PHE A 67 7.95 3.97 9.89
N ILE A 68 7.12 5.01 9.76
CA ILE A 68 5.73 4.92 9.34
C ILE A 68 5.54 5.85 8.14
N PHE A 69 5.01 5.29 7.07
CA PHE A 69 4.53 6.03 5.92
C PHE A 69 3.01 5.85 5.81
N ARG A 70 2.30 6.90 5.41
CA ARG A 70 0.84 6.85 5.23
C ARG A 70 0.39 7.72 4.07
N GLU A 71 -0.53 7.21 3.27
CA GLU A 71 -1.20 7.95 2.21
C GLU A 71 -2.70 7.71 2.25
N ARG A 72 -3.47 8.73 1.89
CA ARG A 72 -4.94 8.68 1.88
C ARG A 72 -5.47 9.45 0.69
N ALA A 73 -6.60 8.97 0.17
CA ALA A 73 -7.36 9.66 -0.85
C ALA A 73 -8.86 9.39 -0.65
N LEU A 74 -9.68 10.24 -1.26
CA LEU A 74 -11.14 10.18 -1.18
C LEU A 74 -11.73 9.88 -2.56
N GLY A 75 -12.95 9.36 -2.57
CA GLY A 75 -13.70 9.03 -3.77
C GLY A 75 -13.44 7.62 -4.32
N SER A 76 -14.15 7.31 -5.40
CA SER A 76 -14.12 6.00 -6.07
C SER A 76 -12.75 5.67 -6.66
N GLY A 77 -11.95 6.67 -7.04
CA GLY A 77 -10.58 6.50 -7.56
C GLY A 77 -9.46 6.49 -6.52
N ALA A 78 -9.78 6.55 -5.22
CA ALA A 78 -8.79 6.70 -4.16
C ALA A 78 -7.67 5.65 -4.14
N ILE A 79 -7.95 4.37 -4.44
CA ILE A 79 -6.88 3.34 -4.55
C ILE A 79 -5.89 3.74 -5.65
N SER A 80 -6.35 3.98 -6.88
CA SER A 80 -5.46 4.37 -7.99
C SER A 80 -4.70 5.66 -7.69
N GLU A 81 -5.31 6.64 -7.03
CA GLU A 81 -4.66 7.89 -6.63
C GLU A 81 -3.52 7.65 -5.62
N ILE A 82 -3.75 6.84 -4.59
CA ILE A 82 -2.75 6.51 -3.57
C ILE A 82 -1.56 5.80 -4.22
N PHE A 83 -1.81 4.80 -5.06
CA PHE A 83 -0.73 4.07 -5.72
C PHE A 83 0.01 4.96 -6.73
N GLY A 84 -0.68 5.89 -7.39
CA GLY A 84 -0.06 6.93 -8.21
C GLY A 84 0.94 7.76 -7.40
N LYS A 85 0.52 8.31 -6.25
CA LYS A 85 1.40 9.08 -5.35
C LYS A 85 2.59 8.26 -4.84
N VAL A 86 2.36 7.00 -4.49
CA VAL A 86 3.43 6.08 -4.06
C VAL A 86 4.43 5.84 -5.19
N HIS A 87 3.97 5.60 -6.42
CA HIS A 87 4.86 5.43 -7.57
C HIS A 87 5.61 6.72 -7.93
N ASP A 88 4.96 7.88 -7.77
CA ASP A 88 5.59 9.18 -7.95
C ASP A 88 6.74 9.38 -6.96
N ALA A 89 6.58 8.97 -5.71
CA ALA A 89 7.64 9.03 -4.70
C ALA A 89 8.89 8.20 -5.07
N PHE A 90 8.76 7.18 -5.92
CA PHE A 90 9.90 6.37 -6.37
C PHE A 90 10.59 6.91 -7.63
N LYS A 91 10.00 7.86 -8.35
CA LYS A 91 10.54 8.33 -9.65
C LYS A 91 11.92 8.96 -9.56
N ASP A 92 12.23 9.59 -8.43
CA ASP A 92 13.50 10.30 -8.24
C ASP A 92 14.65 9.36 -7.82
N PHE A 93 14.37 8.08 -7.59
CA PHE A 93 15.37 7.10 -7.17
C PHE A 93 15.90 6.28 -8.35
N THR A 94 17.20 6.03 -8.35
CA THR A 94 17.82 5.14 -9.33
C THR A 94 17.51 3.67 -9.03
N PRO A 95 17.59 2.75 -10.02
CA PRO A 95 17.38 1.32 -9.78
C PRO A 95 18.30 0.69 -8.73
N GLN A 96 19.45 1.31 -8.44
CA GLN A 96 20.38 0.86 -7.39
C GLN A 96 19.99 1.35 -6.00
N GLN A 97 19.18 2.42 -5.91
CA GLN A 97 18.65 2.96 -4.67
C GLN A 97 17.32 2.32 -4.24
N LEU A 98 16.68 1.60 -5.16
CA LEU A 98 15.42 0.86 -4.97
C LEU A 98 15.69 -0.63 -4.71
#